data_AF-A0A352KFV9-F1
#
_entry.id   AF-A0A352KFV9-F1
#
_cell.length_a   1.000
_cell.length_b   1.000
_cell.length_c   1.000
_cell.angle_alpha   90.00
_cell.angle_beta   90.00
_cell.angle_gamma   90.00
#
_symmetry.space_group_name_H-M   'P 1'
#
loop_
_entity.id
_entity.type
_entity.pdbx_description
1 polymer ?
#
loop_
_entity_poly.entity_id
_entity_poly.type
_entity_poly.pdbx_seq_one_letter_code
_entity_poly.pdbx_strand_id
1 'polypeptide(L)' 'IAKLSAYIAAEGRARSDVDVTVAVPMGLELSVDDVKRYRDAGVDQLTIPVFAADVDQAKDMIDALAETILTPAAAL' A
#
# COMPACT_ATOMS: atom_id res chain seq x y z
N ILE A 1 -7.96 -5.83 -9.56
CA ILE A 1 -9.23 -5.54 -8.84
C ILE A 1 -10.49 -5.88 -9.63
N ALA A 2 -10.61 -5.58 -10.94
CA ALA A 2 -11.83 -5.86 -11.70
C ALA A 2 -12.38 -7.31 -11.58
N LYS A 3 -11.52 -8.33 -11.65
CA LYS A 3 -11.93 -9.74 -11.43
C LYS A 3 -12.42 -10.00 -10.00
N LEU A 4 -11.77 -9.39 -9.00
CA LEU A 4 -12.16 -9.49 -7.60
C LEU A 4 -13.56 -8.89 -7.38
N SER A 5 -13.86 -7.75 -7.99
CA SER A 5 -15.20 -7.13 -7.90
C SER A 5 -16.32 -8.04 -8.40
N ALA A 6 -16.06 -8.84 -9.46
CA ALA A 6 -17.05 -9.80 -9.95
C ALA A 6 -17.33 -10.93 -8.93
N TYR A 7 -16.30 -11.43 -8.25
CA TYR A 7 -16.48 -12.43 -7.18
C TYR A 7 -17.21 -11.87 -5.97
N ILE A 8 -16.90 -10.63 -5.55
CA ILE A 8 -17.60 -9.96 -4.45
C ILE A 8 -19.08 -9.79 -4.77
N ALA A 9 -19.40 -9.34 -5.99
CA ALA A 9 -20.78 -9.16 -6.44
C ALA A 9 -21.56 -10.49 -6.54
N ALA A 10 -20.90 -11.58 -6.94
CA ALA A 10 -21.52 -12.91 -6.99
C ALA A 10 -21.97 -13.39 -5.60
N GLU A 11 -21.32 -12.93 -4.54
CA GLU A 11 -21.68 -13.19 -3.13
C GLU A 11 -22.67 -12.15 -2.57
N GLY A 12 -23.26 -11.30 -3.41
CA GLY A 12 -24.22 -10.28 -2.99
C GLY A 12 -23.62 -9.12 -2.19
N ARG A 13 -22.30 -8.94 -2.25
CA ARG A 13 -21.57 -7.87 -1.57
C ARG A 13 -21.22 -6.73 -2.52
N ALA A 14 -20.99 -5.54 -1.97
CA ALA A 14 -20.44 -4.39 -2.68
C ALA A 14 -18.90 -4.35 -2.55
N ARG A 15 -18.22 -3.69 -3.50
CA ARG A 15 -16.76 -3.46 -3.40
C ARG A 15 -16.38 -2.70 -2.12
N SER A 16 -17.25 -1.82 -1.63
CA SER A 16 -17.07 -1.07 -0.38
C SER A 16 -17.12 -1.95 0.87
N ASP A 17 -17.57 -3.21 0.77
CA ASP A 17 -17.67 -4.11 1.92
C ASP A 17 -16.35 -4.84 2.22
N VAL A 18 -15.29 -4.58 1.44
CA VAL A 18 -13.98 -5.21 1.60
C VAL A 18 -12.88 -4.18 1.56
N ASP A 19 -11.83 -4.40 2.36
CA ASP A 19 -10.57 -3.69 2.24
C ASP A 19 -9.57 -4.56 1.47
N VAL A 20 -8.95 -3.98 0.45
CA VAL A 20 -7.91 -4.62 -0.35
C VAL A 20 -6.56 -4.08 0.09
N THR A 21 -5.83 -4.92 0.80
CA THR A 21 -4.45 -4.67 1.20
C THR A 21 -3.49 -5.39 0.27
N VAL A 22 -2.46 -4.68 -0.20
CA VAL A 22 -1.36 -5.27 -0.98
C VAL A 22 -0.05 -5.12 -0.22
N ALA A 23 0.58 -6.25 0.09
CA ALA A 23 1.95 -6.27 0.57
C ALA A 23 2.90 -6.20 -0.62
N VAL A 24 3.74 -5.18 -0.68
CA VAL A 24 4.74 -5.08 -1.74
C VAL A 24 5.91 -6.03 -1.47
N PRO A 25 6.59 -6.53 -2.52
CA PRO A 25 7.78 -7.34 -2.35
C PRO A 25 8.86 -6.62 -1.55
N MET A 26 9.61 -7.38 -0.75
CA MET A 26 10.74 -6.85 0.00
C MET A 26 11.85 -6.37 -0.94
N GLY A 27 12.39 -5.18 -0.66
CA GLY A 27 13.44 -4.56 -1.48
C GLY A 27 12.94 -3.93 -2.79
N LEU A 28 11.62 -3.90 -3.03
CA LEU A 28 11.07 -3.10 -4.12
C LEU A 28 11.17 -1.61 -3.75
N GLU A 29 11.88 -0.85 -4.59
CA GLU A 29 11.84 0.61 -4.51
C GLU A 29 10.47 1.09 -4.97
N LEU A 30 9.80 1.87 -4.13
CA LEU A 30 8.53 2.49 -4.44
C LEU A 30 8.74 3.98 -4.66
N SER A 31 7.96 4.54 -5.59
CA SER A 31 7.78 5.97 -5.73
C SER A 31 6.36 6.38 -5.33
N VAL A 32 6.15 7.68 -5.15
CA VAL A 32 4.82 8.28 -4.90
C VAL A 32 3.86 7.99 -6.07
N ASP A 33 4.37 7.96 -7.30
CA ASP A 33 3.58 7.60 -8.48
C ASP A 33 3.10 6.14 -8.44
N ASP A 34 3.87 5.24 -7.83
CA ASP A 34 3.43 3.86 -7.65
C ASP A 34 2.30 3.77 -6.63
N VAL A 35 2.37 4.53 -5.53
CA VAL A 35 1.25 4.64 -4.56
C VAL A 35 -0.02 5.12 -5.25
N LYS A 36 0.08 6.15 -6.10
CA LYS A 36 -1.03 6.64 -6.91
C LYS A 36 -1.61 5.54 -7.81
N ARG A 37 -0.75 4.80 -8.52
CA ARG A 37 -1.19 3.69 -9.40
C ARG A 37 -1.94 2.60 -8.64
N TYR A 38 -1.49 2.24 -7.44
CA TYR A 38 -2.19 1.26 -6.60
C TYR A 38 -3.55 1.78 -6.13
N ARG A 39 -3.63 3.04 -5.67
CA ARG A 39 -4.90 3.69 -5.32
C ARG A 39 -5.86 3.71 -6.51
N ASP A 40 -5.40 4.17 -7.67
CA ASP A 40 -6.21 4.26 -8.89
C ASP A 40 -6.65 2.87 -9.38
N ALA A 41 -5.90 1.81 -9.07
CA ALA A 41 -6.29 0.43 -9.30
C ALA A 41 -7.36 -0.10 -8.31
N GLY A 42 -7.67 0.65 -7.25
CA GLY A 42 -8.63 0.31 -6.20
C GLY A 42 -8.03 -0.52 -5.07
N VAL A 43 -6.77 -0.26 -4.68
CA VAL A 43 -6.17 -0.78 -3.45
C VAL A 43 -6.42 0.22 -2.32
N ASP A 44 -6.85 -0.28 -1.17
CA ASP A 44 -7.20 0.55 -0.01
C ASP A 44 -5.98 0.77 0.91
N GLN A 45 -5.09 -0.23 0.98
CA GLN A 45 -3.88 -0.16 1.80
C GLN A 45 -2.67 -0.80 1.10
N LEU A 46 -1.51 -0.14 1.19
CA LEU A 46 -0.22 -0.72 0.85
C LEU A 46 0.57 -1.05 2.13
N THR A 47 1.16 -2.24 2.18
CA THR A 47 2.07 -2.64 3.25
C THR A 47 3.48 -2.72 2.68
N ILE A 48 4.37 -1.86 3.20
CA ILE A 48 5.78 -1.79 2.81
C ILE A 48 6.61 -2.53 3.85
N PRO A 49 7.18 -3.70 3.53
CA PRO A 49 8.01 -4.43 4.46
C PRO A 49 9.38 -3.74 4.59
N VAL A 50 9.77 -3.47 5.84
CA VAL A 50 11.12 -3.01 6.19
C VAL A 50 11.81 -4.07 7.04
N PHE A 51 13.12 -4.20 6.87
CA PHE A 51 13.95 -5.08 7.68
C PHE A 51 15.03 -4.26 8.36
N ALA A 52 15.04 -4.27 9.69
CA ALA A 52 16.01 -3.59 10.51
C ALA A 52 16.65 -4.59 11.50
N ALA A 53 17.95 -4.46 11.71
CA ALA A 53 18.73 -5.28 12.63
C ALA A 53 18.54 -4.84 14.09
N ASP A 54 18.21 -3.57 14.31
CA ASP A 54 17.94 -2.99 15.62
C ASP A 54 16.87 -1.89 15.56
N VAL A 55 16.54 -1.35 16.73
CA VAL A 55 15.47 -0.35 16.90
C VAL A 55 15.83 0.99 16.28
N ASP A 56 17.10 1.39 16.29
CA ASP A 56 17.50 2.70 15.76
C ASP A 56 17.48 2.66 14.24
N GLN A 57 17.96 1.57 13.62
CA GLN A 57 17.79 1.34 12.19
C GLN A 57 16.30 1.31 11.80
N ALA A 58 15.43 0.71 12.62
CA ALA A 58 13.99 0.69 12.34
C ALA A 58 13.40 2.10 12.31
N LYS A 59 13.80 2.99 13.22
CA LYS A 59 13.37 4.40 13.24
C LYS A 59 13.84 5.12 11.98
N ASP A 60 15.12 5.00 11.64
CA ASP A 60 15.70 5.66 10.45
C ASP A 60 14.96 5.23 9.17
N MET A 61 14.62 3.95 9.05
CA MET A 61 13.84 3.44 7.92
C MET A 61 12.40 3.96 7.89
N ILE A 62 11.75 4.07 9.05
CA ILE A 62 10.40 4.63 9.16
C ILE A 62 10.41 6.12 8.78
N ASP A 63 11.38 6.89 9.27
CA ASP A 63 11.51 8.32 8.95
C ASP A 63 11.78 8.52 7.46
N ALA A 64 12.67 7.71 6.85
CA ALA A 64 12.92 7.74 5.42
C ALA A 64 11.65 7.44 4.60
N LEU A 65 10.85 6.44 5.00
CA LEU A 65 9.55 6.17 4.37
C LEU A 65 8.55 7.30 4.58
N ALA A 66 8.59 7.96 5.74
CA ALA A 66 7.74 9.10 6.05
C ALA A 66 8.00 10.28 5.10
N GLU A 67 9.27 10.58 4.85
CA GLU A 67 9.70 11.67 3.97
C GLU A 67 9.49 11.37 2.49
N THR A 68 9.80 10.14 2.06
CA THR A 68 9.83 9.78 0.62
C THR A 68 8.49 9.29 0.09
N ILE A 69 7.65 8.69 0.93
CA ILE A 69 6.39 8.05 0.53
C ILE A 69 5.19 8.65 1.24
N LEU A 70 5.12 8.59 2.58
CA LEU A 70 3.89 8.93 3.31
C LEU A 70 3.52 10.42 3.18
N THR A 71 4.47 11.32 3.46
CA THR A 71 4.21 12.77 3.40
C THR A 71 3.83 13.22 1.99
N PRO A 72 4.56 12.83 0.92
CA PRO A 72 4.13 13.14 -0.44
C PRO A 72 2.79 12.50 -0.83
N ALA A 73 2.53 11.25 -0.42
CA ALA A 73 1.30 10.54 -0.77
C ALA A 73 0.07 11.13 -0.07
N ALA A 74 0.22 11.76 1.09
CA ALA A 74 -0.87 12.45 1.79
C ALA A 74 -1.43 13.66 1.01
N ALA A 75 -0.68 14.17 0.02
CA ALA A 75 -1.10 15.24 -0.86
C ALA A 75 -1.75 14.77 -2.18
N LEU A 76 -1.88 13.45 -2.42
CA LEU A 76 -2.47 12.85 -3.62
C LEU A 76 -3.99 12.75 -3.57
#